data_AF-A0A966SX83-F1
#
_entry.id   AF-A0A966SX83-F1
#
_cell.length_a   1.000
_cell.length_b   1.000
_cell.length_c   1.000
_cell.angle_alpha   90.00
_cell.angle_beta   90.00
_cell.angle_gamma   90.00
#
_symmetry.space_group_name_H-M   'P 1'
#
loop_
_entity.id
_entity.type
_entity.pdbx_description
1 polymer ?
#
loop_
_entity_poly.entity_id
_entity_poly.type
_entity_poly.pdbx_seq_one_letter_code
_entity_poly.pdbx_strand_id
1 'polypeptide(L)'
;MRVMEAGNSPSVGEAHSSTSDGQPVGFDVPGWTARPRPGRITLTGRMCRLEPLDPGRHAHDLFAANADDASGRMWTYLPVGPFDDEPTYRTWTEWATASEDPLFFAIVDQTSPLP
;
A
#
# COMPACT_ATOMS: atom_id res chain seq x y z
N MET A 1 -56.86 20.14 8.13
CA MET A 1 -56.73 19.86 6.68
C MET A 1 -55.44 20.55 6.25
N ARG A 2 -54.30 19.88 6.09
CA ARG A 2 -54.01 18.70 5.25
C ARG A 2 -52.93 17.83 5.92
N VAL A 3 -53.15 16.53 5.91
CA VAL A 3 -52.16 15.48 6.21
C VAL A 3 -51.25 15.33 4.99
N MET A 4 -49.96 15.13 5.20
CA MET A 4 -49.10 14.31 4.33
C MET A 4 -48.16 13.49 5.22
N GLU A 5 -48.24 12.18 5.04
CA GLU A 5 -47.59 11.13 5.80
C GLU A 5 -46.13 10.86 5.39
N ALA A 6 -45.44 10.18 6.31
CA ALA A 6 -44.46 9.11 6.11
C ALA A 6 -43.24 9.39 5.21
N GLY A 7 -42.14 9.75 5.86
CA GLY A 7 -40.78 9.53 5.37
C GLY A 7 -40.05 8.53 6.26
N ASN A 8 -40.36 7.24 6.08
CA ASN A 8 -39.61 6.05 6.48
C ASN A 8 -38.77 6.15 7.77
N SER A 9 -39.40 5.96 8.93
CA SER A 9 -38.68 5.44 10.10
C SER A 9 -37.99 4.14 9.69
N PRO A 10 -36.68 3.96 9.93
CA PRO A 10 -36.05 2.68 9.66
C PRO A 10 -36.83 1.59 10.41
N SER A 11 -37.29 0.59 9.67
CA SER A 11 -38.01 -0.54 10.24
C SER A 11 -37.14 -1.21 11.30
N VAL A 12 -37.75 -1.53 12.44
CA VAL A 12 -37.18 -2.37 13.50
C VAL A 12 -36.69 -3.68 12.88
N GLY A 13 -35.39 -3.80 12.63
CA GLY A 13 -34.81 -5.00 12.02
C GLY A 13 -33.44 -4.88 11.34
N GLU A 14 -32.93 -3.68 11.06
CA GLU A 14 -31.62 -3.53 10.41
C GLU A 14 -30.51 -3.37 11.46
N ALA A 15 -29.59 -4.33 11.48
CA ALA A 15 -28.45 -4.31 12.39
C ALA A 15 -27.48 -3.19 11.98
N HIS A 16 -27.20 -2.30 12.93
CA HIS A 16 -26.20 -1.25 12.81
C HIS A 16 -24.96 -1.67 13.60
N SER A 17 -23.79 -1.48 12.99
CA SER A 17 -22.53 -1.56 13.72
C SER A 17 -22.33 -0.30 14.55
N SER A 18 -21.80 -0.44 15.76
CA SER A 18 -21.47 0.67 16.67
C SER A 18 -20.01 0.60 17.14
N THR A 19 -19.40 1.74 17.46
CA THR A 19 -18.08 1.80 18.11
C THR A 19 -18.14 1.25 19.54
N SER A 20 -16.97 1.10 20.19
CA SER A 20 -16.87 0.76 21.62
C SER A 20 -17.62 1.73 22.53
N ASP A 21 -17.75 2.99 22.11
CA ASP A 21 -18.46 4.05 22.83
C ASP A 21 -19.92 4.19 22.38
N GLY A 22 -20.43 3.24 21.59
CA GLY A 22 -21.82 3.17 21.17
C GLY A 22 -22.22 4.13 20.04
N GLN A 23 -21.25 4.76 19.36
CA GLN A 23 -21.54 5.64 18.23
C GLN A 23 -21.87 4.82 16.98
N PRO A 24 -22.90 5.16 16.20
CA PRO A 24 -23.25 4.40 15.00
C PRO A 24 -22.17 4.57 13.92
N VAL A 25 -21.66 3.46 13.38
CA VAL A 25 -20.67 3.45 12.27
C VAL A 25 -21.30 3.13 10.91
N GLY A 26 -22.62 2.96 10.87
CA GLY A 26 -23.39 2.71 9.65
C GLY A 26 -24.16 1.39 9.70
N PHE A 27 -24.72 1.02 8.56
CA PHE A 27 -25.39 -0.27 8.38
C PHE A 27 -24.36 -1.39 8.23
N ASP A 28 -24.71 -2.58 8.70
CA ASP A 28 -23.92 -3.77 8.44
C ASP A 28 -23.83 -4.04 6.92
N VAL A 29 -22.70 -4.60 6.48
CA VAL A 29 -22.50 -5.05 5.10
C VAL A 29 -22.76 -6.57 5.05
N PRO A 30 -23.94 -7.03 4.57
CA PRO A 30 -24.30 -8.43 4.64
C PRO A 30 -23.36 -9.29 3.80
N GLY A 31 -22.94 -10.43 4.34
CA GLY A 31 -22.07 -11.38 3.61
C GLY A 31 -20.61 -10.93 3.49
N TRP A 32 -20.19 -9.88 4.20
CA TRP A 32 -18.78 -9.51 4.26
C TRP A 32 -17.92 -10.64 4.85
N THR A 33 -16.76 -10.87 4.24
CA THR A 33 -15.75 -11.81 4.71
C THR A 33 -14.36 -11.22 4.56
N ALA A 34 -13.43 -11.62 5.43
CA ALA A 34 -12.03 -11.21 5.31
C ALA A 34 -11.48 -11.53 3.91
N ARG A 35 -10.65 -10.62 3.37
CA ARG A 35 -10.00 -10.80 2.08
C ARG A 35 -8.60 -11.40 2.25
N PRO A 36 -8.15 -12.24 1.30
CA PRO A 36 -6.79 -12.78 1.34
C PRO A 36 -5.76 -11.64 1.40
N ARG A 37 -4.66 -11.88 2.12
CA ARG A 37 -3.51 -10.96 2.11
C ARG A 37 -2.91 -10.88 0.70
N PRO A 38 -2.29 -9.74 0.33
CA PRO A 38 -1.55 -9.66 -0.92
C PRO A 38 -0.39 -10.66 -0.92
N GLY A 39 -0.19 -11.33 -2.06
CA GLY A 39 0.92 -12.26 -2.26
C GLY A 39 2.16 -11.57 -2.84
N ARG A 40 3.34 -12.15 -2.61
CA ARG A 40 4.59 -11.77 -3.27
C ARG A 40 4.66 -12.39 -4.67
N ILE A 41 3.95 -11.79 -5.63
CA ILE A 41 3.89 -12.26 -7.02
C ILE A 41 4.32 -11.17 -7.99
N THR A 42 5.00 -11.53 -9.07
CA THR A 42 5.33 -10.56 -10.12
C THR A 42 4.09 -10.15 -10.88
N LEU A 43 3.83 -8.85 -10.98
CA LEU A 43 2.73 -8.28 -11.75
C LEU A 43 3.30 -7.65 -13.04
N THR A 44 2.90 -8.16 -14.20
CA THR A 44 3.40 -7.66 -15.49
C THR A 44 2.39 -6.71 -16.12
N GLY A 45 2.79 -5.46 -16.31
CA GLY A 45 2.01 -4.43 -17.01
C GLY A 45 2.58 -4.12 -18.39
N ARG A 46 1.99 -3.12 -19.05
CA ARG A 46 2.42 -2.67 -20.38
C ARG A 46 3.75 -1.91 -20.36
N MET A 47 4.00 -1.12 -19.30
CA MET A 47 5.16 -0.23 -19.20
C MET A 47 6.19 -0.69 -18.18
N CYS A 48 5.74 -1.36 -17.12
CA CYS A 48 6.60 -1.87 -16.06
C CYS A 48 6.12 -3.24 -15.59
N ARG A 49 6.99 -3.92 -14.84
CA ARG A 49 6.61 -5.02 -13.96
C ARG A 49 6.86 -4.63 -12.51
N LEU A 50 6.04 -5.16 -11.61
CA LEU A 50 6.27 -5.11 -10.17
C LEU A 50 6.84 -6.44 -9.74
N GLU A 51 8.08 -6.45 -9.27
CA GLU A 51 8.71 -7.64 -8.70
C GLU A 51 8.71 -7.56 -7.18
N PRO A 52 8.46 -8.67 -6.46
CA PRO A 52 8.72 -8.69 -5.02
C PRO A 52 10.12 -8.18 -4.73
N LEU A 53 10.26 -7.27 -3.77
CA LEU A 53 11.55 -6.69 -3.46
C LEU A 53 12.55 -7.80 -3.10
N ASP A 54 13.74 -7.71 -3.67
CA ASP A 54 14.85 -8.65 -3.52
C ASP A 54 16.13 -7.81 -3.41
N PRO A 55 16.83 -7.81 -2.27
CA PRO A 55 18.03 -7.00 -2.09
C PRO A 55 19.20 -7.45 -2.99
N GLY A 56 19.30 -8.74 -3.32
CA GLY A 56 20.33 -9.29 -4.19
C GLY A 56 20.16 -8.83 -5.64
N ARG A 57 18.91 -8.69 -6.10
CA ARG A 57 18.59 -8.24 -7.47
C ARG A 57 18.43 -6.74 -7.61
N HIS A 58 17.84 -6.06 -6.62
CA HIS A 58 17.34 -4.69 -6.80
C HIS A 58 18.13 -3.61 -6.06
N ALA A 59 18.85 -3.92 -4.98
CA ALA A 59 19.39 -2.88 -4.09
C ALA A 59 20.36 -1.92 -4.81
N HIS A 60 21.25 -2.46 -5.65
CA HIS A 60 22.21 -1.66 -6.42
C HIS A 60 21.51 -0.69 -7.37
N ASP A 61 20.59 -1.19 -8.19
CA ASP A 61 19.93 -0.37 -9.22
C ASP A 61 18.94 0.62 -8.60
N LEU A 62 18.26 0.24 -7.53
CA LEU A 62 17.41 1.16 -6.76
C LEU A 62 18.23 2.26 -6.08
N PHE A 63 19.40 1.94 -5.52
CA PHE A 63 20.30 2.95 -4.97
C PHE A 63 20.77 3.89 -6.08
N ALA A 64 21.27 3.37 -7.20
CA ALA A 64 21.72 4.18 -8.33
C ALA A 64 20.62 5.12 -8.85
N ALA A 65 19.40 4.61 -9.04
CA ALA A 65 18.27 5.41 -9.50
C ALA A 65 17.85 6.51 -8.51
N ASN A 66 17.95 6.26 -7.19
CA ASN A 66 17.60 7.27 -6.19
C ASN A 66 18.74 8.27 -5.94
N ALA A 67 19.99 7.86 -6.15
CA ALA A 67 21.17 8.73 -6.06
C ALA A 67 21.23 9.78 -7.18
N ASP A 68 20.49 9.57 -8.28
CA ASP A 68 20.32 10.58 -9.34
C ASP A 68 19.72 11.90 -8.81
N ASP A 69 18.94 11.87 -7.72
CA ASP A 69 18.57 13.08 -6.98
C ASP A 69 19.70 13.51 -6.03
N ALA A 70 20.74 14.13 -6.59
CA ALA A 70 21.84 14.70 -5.82
C ALA A 70 21.40 15.77 -4.80
N SER A 71 20.18 16.31 -4.91
CA SER A 71 19.66 17.30 -3.96
C SER A 71 18.94 16.69 -2.76
N GLY A 72 18.64 15.38 -2.81
CA GLY A 72 17.93 14.64 -1.77
C GLY A 72 16.48 15.08 -1.53
N ARG A 73 15.92 15.98 -2.36
CA ARG A 73 14.59 16.54 -2.15
C ARG A 73 13.48 15.51 -2.31
N MET A 74 13.69 14.42 -3.05
CA MET A 74 12.73 13.33 -3.18
C MET A 74 12.37 12.69 -1.83
N TRP A 75 13.25 12.80 -0.84
CA TRP A 75 13.07 12.24 0.50
C TRP A 75 12.33 13.17 1.48
N THR A 76 12.06 14.43 1.10
CA THR A 76 11.52 15.48 2.00
C THR A 76 10.26 15.06 2.76
N TYR A 77 9.44 14.18 2.17
CA TYR A 77 8.18 13.72 2.75
C TYR A 77 8.13 12.21 3.00
N LEU A 78 9.27 11.52 2.94
CA LEU A 78 9.37 10.10 3.22
C LEU A 78 9.89 9.89 4.66
N PRO A 79 9.40 8.88 5.38
CA PRO A 79 9.85 8.59 6.75
C PRO A 79 11.23 7.90 6.79
N VAL A 80 11.89 7.77 5.64
CA VAL A 80 13.14 7.06 5.43
C VAL A 80 14.01 7.85 4.46
N GLY A 81 15.31 7.53 4.42
CA GLY A 81 16.28 8.20 3.58
C GLY A 81 16.63 9.63 4.05
N PRO A 82 17.43 10.38 3.28
CA PRO A 82 18.23 9.88 2.15
C PRO A 82 19.25 8.83 2.59
N PHE A 83 19.85 8.13 1.62
CA PHE A 83 20.91 7.16 1.86
C PHE A 83 22.19 7.66 1.21
N ASP A 84 23.28 7.71 1.97
CA ASP A 84 24.57 8.25 1.49
C ASP A 84 25.37 7.22 0.69
N ASP A 85 25.10 5.93 0.88
CA ASP A 85 25.83 4.83 0.22
C ASP A 85 24.96 3.59 -0.02
N GLU A 86 25.41 2.76 -0.97
CA GLU A 86 24.73 1.51 -1.36
C GLU A 86 24.62 0.51 -0.20
N PRO A 87 25.65 0.27 0.65
CA PRO A 87 25.52 -0.65 1.78
C PRO A 87 24.39 -0.27 2.76
N THR A 88 24.23 1.02 3.05
CA THR A 88 23.15 1.51 3.92
C THR A 88 21.79 1.33 3.23
N TYR A 89 21.70 1.60 1.94
CA TYR A 89 20.49 1.36 1.14
C TYR A 89 20.12 -0.13 1.09
N ARG A 90 21.12 -1.02 0.92
CA ARG A 90 20.95 -2.48 0.92
C ARG A 90 20.41 -2.97 2.26
N THR A 91 20.95 -2.47 3.36
CA THR A 91 20.46 -2.80 4.72
C THR A 91 18.99 -2.42 4.88
N TRP A 92 18.59 -1.26 4.38
CA TRP A 92 17.17 -0.87 4.37
C TRP A 92 16.32 -1.78 3.46
N THR A 93 16.84 -2.16 2.30
CA THR A 93 16.16 -3.05 1.34
C THR A 93 15.94 -4.44 1.93
N GLU A 94 16.89 -4.96 2.72
CA GLU A 94 16.77 -6.22 3.47
C GLU A 94 15.67 -6.15 4.52
N TRP A 95 15.63 -5.08 5.31
CA TRP A 95 14.52 -4.82 6.24
C TRP A 95 13.17 -4.73 5.51
N ALA A 96 13.10 -3.98 4.41
CA ALA A 96 11.88 -3.78 3.63
C ALA A 96 11.37 -5.09 3.01
N THR A 97 12.27 -5.97 2.58
CA THR A 97 11.93 -7.30 2.04
C THR A 97 11.30 -8.22 3.10
N ALA A 98 11.79 -8.14 4.34
CA ALA A 98 11.28 -8.91 5.47
C ALA A 98 9.92 -8.40 6.00
N SER A 99 9.53 -7.17 5.68
CA SER A 99 8.24 -6.60 6.09
C SER A 99 7.05 -7.35 5.48
N GLU A 100 6.01 -7.57 6.26
CA GLU A 100 4.72 -8.08 5.77
C GLU A 100 3.69 -6.97 5.53
N ASP A 101 3.91 -5.80 6.13
CA ASP A 101 3.10 -4.59 6.00
C ASP A 101 3.94 -3.37 6.45
N PRO A 102 4.46 -2.54 5.52
CA PRO A 102 4.18 -2.55 4.08
C PRO A 102 4.79 -3.76 3.35
N LEU A 103 4.12 -4.22 2.29
CA LEU A 103 4.66 -5.23 1.38
C LEU A 103 5.33 -4.55 0.18
N PHE A 104 6.65 -4.56 0.12
CA PHE A 104 7.42 -3.83 -0.89
C PHE A 104 7.60 -4.58 -2.21
N PHE A 105 7.54 -3.82 -3.31
CA PHE A 105 7.84 -4.27 -4.67
C PHE A 105 8.82 -3.29 -5.33
N ALA A 106 9.72 -3.81 -6.16
CA ALA A 106 10.51 -3.01 -7.07
C ALA A 106 9.70 -2.73 -8.35
N ILE A 107 9.72 -1.47 -8.81
CA ILE A 107 9.15 -1.09 -10.10
C ILE A 107 10.25 -1.20 -11.14
N VAL A 108 10.12 -2.13 -12.08
CA VAL A 108 11.11 -2.30 -13.14
C VAL A 108 10.48 -1.95 -14.49
N ASP A 109 11.08 -0.98 -15.17
CA ASP A 109 10.68 -0.58 -16.52
C ASP A 109 10.85 -1.74 -17.51
N GLN A 110 9.89 -1.92 -18.43
CA GLN A 110 9.88 -3.04 -19.39
C GLN A 110 10.95 -2.91 -20.49
N THR A 111 11.37 -1.68 -20.81
CA THR A 111 12.43 -1.42 -21.78
C THR A 111 13.81 -1.43 -21.14
N SER A 112 13.85 -1.42 -19.80
CA SER A 112 15.09 -1.52 -19.05
C SER A 112 15.74 -2.89 -19.27
N PRO A 113 17.02 -2.93 -19.67
CA PRO A 113 17.78 -4.16 -19.84
C PRO A 113 18.20 -4.79 -18.50
N LEU A 114 17.73 -4.25 -17.36
CA LEU A 114 17.99 -4.83 -16.04
C LEU A 114 17.39 -6.26 -15.96
N PRO A 115 18.18 -7.27 -15.57
CA PRO A 115 17.70 -8.65 -15.43
C PRO A 115 16.61 -8.82 -14.36
#